data_AF-A0A4Y2DJF3-F1
#
_entry.id   AF-A0A4Y2DJF3-F1
#
_cell.length_a   1.000
_cell.length_b   1.000
_cell.length_c   1.000
_cell.angle_alpha   90.00
_cell.angle_beta   90.00
_cell.angle_gamma   90.00
#
_symmetry.space_group_name_H-M   'P 1'
#
loop_
_entity.id
_entity.type
_entity.pdbx_description
1 polymer ?
#
loop_
_entity_poly.entity_id
_entity_poly.type
_entity_poly.pdbx_seq_one_letter_code
_entity_poly.pdbx_strand_id
1 'polypeptide(L)'
;MTKPIIDAEYRIERFRDPSSENKDGRLQATAGTIHTEGDQEENPHIKISWIKAHAGYFGNEAADSLAKAEAESNDVQLSTEQPKCHAKNTLRKDMMKQRQSEWDEGDTGRSTFNIFPKVSLQSV
;
A
#
# COMPACT_ATOMS: atom_id res chain seq x y z
N MET A 1 27.50 -19.56 38.37
CA MET A 1 26.23 -20.32 38.33
C MET A 1 25.32 -19.68 37.29
N THR A 2 25.18 -20.38 36.17
CA THR A 2 24.51 -19.99 34.93
C THR A 2 22.99 -20.05 35.10
N LYS A 3 22.26 -18.99 34.70
CA LYS A 3 20.80 -19.05 34.59
C LYS A 3 20.43 -19.47 33.17
N PRO A 4 19.56 -20.48 32.97
CA PRO A 4 19.10 -20.87 31.65
C PRO A 4 17.96 -19.97 31.17
N ILE A 5 17.95 -19.78 29.86
CA ILE A 5 16.91 -19.16 29.03
C ILE A 5 15.71 -20.12 29.02
N ILE A 6 14.51 -19.62 29.27
CA ILE A 6 13.24 -20.34 29.04
C ILE A 6 12.33 -19.46 28.20
N ASP A 7 11.80 -20.08 27.16
CA ASP A 7 11.27 -19.51 25.92
C ASP A 7 10.03 -18.62 26.07
N ALA A 8 9.92 -17.67 25.14
CA ALA A 8 8.81 -16.73 24.99
C ALA A 8 7.45 -17.39 24.65
N GLU A 9 7.42 -18.70 24.41
CA GLU A 9 6.21 -19.41 23.97
C GLU A 9 5.22 -19.75 25.12
N TYR A 10 5.62 -19.65 26.39
CA TYR A 10 4.72 -20.01 27.50
C TYR A 10 3.78 -18.89 27.97
N ARG A 11 3.88 -17.67 27.43
CA ARG A 11 3.13 -16.50 27.95
C ARG A 11 1.83 -16.17 27.18
N ILE A 12 1.62 -16.75 26.00
CA ILE A 12 0.48 -16.40 25.13
C ILE A 12 -0.80 -17.19 25.48
N GLU A 13 -0.68 -18.37 26.10
CA GLU A 13 -1.81 -19.26 26.44
C GLU A 13 -2.58 -18.87 27.73
N ARG A 14 -2.29 -17.73 28.39
CA ARG A 14 -2.99 -17.31 29.63
C ARG A 14 -4.04 -16.21 29.48
N PHE A 15 -4.33 -15.73 28.28
CA PHE A 15 -5.29 -14.62 28.06
C PHE A 15 -6.49 -14.99 27.17
N ARG A 16 -6.93 -16.26 27.18
CA ARG A 16 -8.25 -16.62 26.68
C ARG A 16 -9.26 -16.56 27.84
N ASP A 17 -9.99 -15.45 27.94
CA ASP A 17 -11.13 -15.30 28.85
C ASP A 17 -12.39 -15.94 28.22
N PRO A 18 -13.05 -16.93 28.85
CA PRO A 18 -14.24 -17.60 28.32
C PRO A 18 -15.52 -16.74 28.34
N SER A 19 -15.49 -15.49 28.84
CA SER A 19 -16.68 -14.64 28.99
C SER A 19 -17.20 -13.98 27.69
N SER A 20 -16.83 -14.47 26.51
CA SER A 20 -17.35 -13.98 25.22
C SER A 20 -18.79 -14.44 24.89
N GLU A 21 -19.54 -14.96 25.87
CA GLU A 21 -20.98 -15.23 25.75
C GLU A 21 -21.82 -13.95 26.02
N ASN A 22 -22.41 -13.50 24.92
CA ASN A 22 -23.54 -12.60 24.74
C ASN A 22 -24.74 -12.76 25.69
N LYS A 23 -25.18 -11.66 26.33
CA LYS A 23 -26.58 -11.43 26.79
C LYS A 23 -26.99 -9.95 26.57
N ASP A 24 -27.61 -9.70 25.40
CA ASP A 24 -28.56 -8.60 25.11
C ASP A 24 -28.14 -7.10 25.13
N GLY A 25 -27.01 -6.74 24.51
CA GLY A 25 -26.62 -5.34 24.26
C GLY A 25 -26.85 -4.86 22.83
N ARG A 26 -28.12 -4.77 22.40
CA ARG A 26 -28.54 -4.38 21.04
C ARG A 26 -28.15 -2.93 20.66
N LEU A 27 -27.38 -2.75 19.59
CA LEU A 27 -27.59 -1.66 18.62
C LEU A 27 -28.01 -2.31 17.29
N GLN A 28 -29.27 -2.09 16.91
CA GLN A 28 -29.75 -2.45 15.58
C GLN A 28 -29.33 -1.37 14.59
N ALA A 29 -28.87 -1.80 13.41
CA ALA A 29 -28.88 -0.98 12.21
C ALA A 29 -29.49 -1.82 11.09
N THR A 30 -30.67 -1.40 10.65
CA THR A 30 -31.36 -1.92 9.45
C THR A 30 -30.95 -1.08 8.25
N ALA A 31 -30.59 -1.72 7.13
CA ALA A 31 -31.17 -1.52 5.80
C ALA A 31 -30.17 -1.85 4.67
N GLY A 32 -30.66 -2.58 3.67
CA GLY A 32 -30.18 -2.50 2.28
C GLY A 32 -29.28 -3.63 1.81
N THR A 33 -29.77 -4.88 1.80
CA THR A 33 -29.14 -5.94 0.99
C THR A 33 -29.58 -5.77 -0.47
N ILE A 34 -28.69 -5.30 -1.34
CA ILE A 34 -28.90 -5.35 -2.78
C ILE A 34 -28.18 -6.60 -3.27
N HIS A 35 -28.94 -7.67 -3.56
CA HIS A 35 -28.39 -8.83 -4.26
C HIS A 35 -28.22 -8.45 -5.73
N THR A 36 -26.97 -8.42 -6.18
CA THR A 36 -26.67 -8.44 -7.61
C THR A 36 -25.88 -9.72 -7.85
N GLU A 37 -26.52 -10.69 -8.48
CA GLU A 37 -25.86 -11.91 -8.97
C GLU A 37 -24.97 -11.53 -10.15
N GLY A 38 -23.71 -11.97 -10.11
CA GLY A 38 -22.71 -11.71 -11.15
C GLY A 38 -21.32 -12.09 -10.67
N ASP A 39 -20.81 -13.20 -11.18
CA ASP A 39 -19.60 -13.93 -10.78
C ASP A 39 -18.25 -13.14 -10.80
N GLN A 40 -17.36 -13.61 -9.91
CA GLN A 40 -15.87 -13.59 -9.94
C GLN A 40 -15.10 -12.33 -9.51
N GLU A 41 -14.65 -12.32 -8.25
CA GLU A 41 -13.25 -12.09 -7.81
C GLU A 41 -13.19 -12.41 -6.30
N GLU A 42 -12.18 -13.16 -5.85
CA GLU A 42 -11.99 -13.53 -4.44
C GLU A 42 -11.52 -12.32 -3.62
N ASN A 43 -12.42 -11.35 -3.45
CA ASN A 43 -12.21 -10.17 -2.64
C ASN A 43 -12.64 -10.49 -1.21
N PRO A 44 -11.70 -10.66 -0.24
CA PRO A 44 -12.09 -10.81 1.14
C PRO A 44 -12.89 -9.58 1.55
N HIS A 45 -14.08 -9.79 2.09
CA HIS A 45 -14.91 -8.72 2.62
C HIS A 45 -14.25 -8.12 3.87
N ILE A 46 -13.29 -7.21 3.65
CA ILE A 46 -12.58 -6.51 4.72
C ILE A 46 -13.45 -5.35 5.20
N LYS A 47 -13.81 -5.37 6.47
CA LYS A 47 -14.48 -4.25 7.12
C LYS A 47 -13.45 -3.35 7.79
N ILE A 48 -13.31 -2.13 7.29
CA ILE A 48 -12.44 -1.10 7.88
C ILE A 48 -13.28 -0.25 8.85
N SER A 49 -12.73 0.04 10.02
CA SER A 49 -13.34 0.93 11.02
C SER A 49 -12.27 1.78 11.70
N TRP A 50 -12.68 2.92 12.26
CA TRP A 50 -11.79 3.86 12.94
C TRP A 50 -11.97 3.78 14.44
N ILE A 51 -10.85 3.70 15.17
CA ILE A 51 -10.81 3.70 16.63
C ILE A 51 -9.96 4.89 17.06
N LYS A 52 -10.36 5.58 18.13
CA LYS A 52 -9.62 6.73 18.67
C LYS A 52 -8.27 6.26 19.25
N ALA A 53 -7.19 6.94 18.87
CA ALA A 53 -5.87 6.71 19.44
C ALA A 53 -5.80 7.14 20.92
N HIS A 54 -4.91 6.50 21.69
CA HIS A 54 -4.62 6.78 23.11
C HIS A 54 -5.87 6.77 24.01
N ALA A 55 -6.83 5.89 23.71
CA ALA A 55 -8.05 5.73 24.50
C ALA A 55 -8.02 4.49 25.41
N GLY A 56 -6.86 3.89 25.67
CA GLY A 56 -6.73 2.68 26.50
C GLY A 56 -6.91 1.37 25.74
N TYR A 57 -7.04 1.40 24.41
CA TYR A 57 -7.20 0.18 23.61
C TYR A 57 -5.86 -0.53 23.45
N PHE A 58 -5.68 -1.64 24.17
CA PHE A 58 -4.43 -2.40 24.21
C PHE A 58 -3.85 -2.72 22.83
N GLY A 59 -4.68 -3.19 21.88
CA GLY A 59 -4.22 -3.51 20.52
C GLY A 59 -3.72 -2.29 19.74
N ASN A 60 -4.35 -1.13 19.93
CA ASN A 60 -3.92 0.13 19.31
C ASN A 60 -2.62 0.64 19.95
N GLU A 61 -2.50 0.56 21.28
CA GLU A 61 -1.30 1.00 22.00
C GLU A 61 -0.09 0.11 21.73
N ALA A 62 -0.30 -1.21 21.63
CA ALA A 62 0.75 -2.14 21.23
C ALA A 62 1.20 -1.87 19.79
N ALA A 63 0.28 -1.66 18.85
CA ALA A 63 0.61 -1.31 17.47
C ALA A 63 1.37 0.02 17.38
N ASP A 64 0.94 1.04 18.12
CA ASP A 64 1.60 2.36 18.19
C ASP A 64 3.03 2.25 18.75
N SER A 65 3.22 1.50 19.85
CA SER A 65 4.54 1.26 20.42
C SER A 65 5.48 0.54 19.46
N LEU A 66 4.97 -0.41 18.68
CA LEU A 66 5.76 -1.13 17.67
C LEU A 66 6.11 -0.22 16.50
N ALA A 67 5.14 0.55 15.98
CA ALA A 67 5.38 1.51 14.91
C ALA A 67 6.41 2.57 15.30
N LYS A 68 6.37 3.04 16.55
CA LYS A 68 7.35 3.97 17.10
C LYS A 68 8.76 3.37 17.19
N ALA A 69 8.87 2.14 17.68
CA ALA A 69 10.15 1.44 17.75
C ALA A 69 10.77 1.23 16.36
N GLU A 70 9.95 0.89 15.37
CA GLU A 70 10.40 0.72 13.98
C GLU A 70 10.76 2.06 13.32
N ALA A 71 9.99 3.12 13.55
CA ALA A 71 10.29 4.46 13.02
C ALA A 71 11.57 5.07 13.61
N GLU A 72 11.92 4.70 14.85
CA GLU A 72 13.18 5.07 15.50
C GLU A 72 14.36 4.17 15.08
N SER A 73 14.09 3.06 14.40
CA SER A 73 15.11 2.18 13.82
C SER A 73 15.77 2.85 12.61
N ASN A 74 17.09 2.68 12.48
CA ASN A 74 17.83 3.07 11.27
C ASN A 74 17.73 1.99 10.17
N ASP A 75 17.03 0.89 10.43
CA ASP A 75 16.76 -0.17 9.47
C ASP A 75 15.61 0.23 8.54
N VAL A 76 15.88 1.18 7.65
CA VAL A 76 14.92 1.50 6.60
C VAL A 76 14.90 0.32 5.64
N GLN A 77 13.92 -0.58 5.79
CA GLN A 77 13.58 -1.54 4.75
C GLN A 77 13.06 -0.79 3.52
N LEU A 78 13.99 -0.32 2.68
CA LEU A 78 13.74 0.27 1.38
C LEU A 78 13.33 -0.81 0.36
N SER A 79 12.36 -1.65 0.72
CA SER A 79 11.66 -2.52 -0.23
C SER A 79 10.49 -1.77 -0.85
N THR A 80 10.69 -0.50 -1.21
CA THR A 80 9.76 0.20 -2.10
C THR A 80 10.02 -0.30 -3.50
N GLU A 81 9.37 -1.41 -3.88
CA GLU A 81 9.20 -1.75 -5.28
C GLU A 81 8.59 -0.52 -5.96
N GLN A 82 9.33 0.05 -6.92
CA GLN A 82 8.88 1.27 -7.55
C GLN A 82 7.51 1.05 -8.18
N PRO A 83 6.53 1.94 -7.95
CA PRO A 83 5.21 1.80 -8.54
C PRO A 83 5.32 1.59 -10.05
N LYS A 84 4.46 0.75 -10.63
CA LYS A 84 4.45 0.47 -12.09
C LYS A 84 4.41 1.76 -12.93
N CYS A 85 3.80 2.83 -12.42
CA CYS A 85 3.77 4.13 -13.08
C CYS A 85 5.17 4.76 -13.21
N HIS A 86 6.07 4.53 -12.24
CA HIS A 86 7.43 5.02 -12.25
C HIS A 86 8.22 4.39 -13.40
N ALA A 87 8.21 3.05 -13.51
CA ALA A 87 8.89 2.34 -14.60
C ALA A 87 8.36 2.78 -15.99
N LYS A 88 7.03 2.90 -16.14
CA LYS A 88 6.42 3.42 -17.38
C LYS A 88 6.87 4.84 -17.71
N ASN A 89 6.96 5.71 -16.70
CA ASN A 89 7.39 7.09 -16.89
C ASN A 89 8.87 7.17 -17.28
N THR A 90 9.73 6.37 -16.66
CA THR A 90 11.16 6.27 -17.02
C THR A 90 11.34 5.84 -18.46
N LEU A 91 10.70 4.73 -18.87
CA LEU A 91 10.77 4.26 -20.25
C LEU A 91 10.26 5.31 -21.25
N ARG A 92 9.16 6.00 -20.92
CA ARG A 92 8.62 7.07 -21.77
C ARG A 92 9.61 8.21 -21.94
N LYS A 93 10.29 8.63 -20.87
CA LYS A 93 11.31 9.69 -20.92
C LYS A 93 12.49 9.27 -21.78
N ASP A 94 12.98 8.05 -21.61
CA ASP A 94 14.13 7.54 -22.36
C ASP A 94 13.81 7.43 -23.86
N MET A 95 12.63 6.88 -24.20
CA MET A 95 12.16 6.81 -25.58
C MET A 95 12.03 8.21 -26.22
N MET A 96 11.51 9.19 -25.47
CA MET A 96 11.38 10.56 -25.98
C MET A 96 12.75 11.21 -26.24
N LYS A 97 13.71 10.99 -25.35
CA LYS A 97 15.08 11.49 -25.52
C LYS A 97 15.74 10.88 -26.75
N GLN A 98 15.62 9.57 -26.93
CA GLN A 98 16.16 8.87 -28.10
C GLN A 98 15.55 9.40 -29.40
N ARG A 99 14.21 9.50 -29.45
CA ARG A 99 13.51 10.04 -30.63
C ARG A 99 13.89 11.49 -30.93
N GLN A 100 14.08 12.30 -29.89
CA GLN A 100 14.52 13.69 -30.09
C GLN A 100 15.95 13.73 -30.65
N SER A 101 16.88 12.91 -30.16
CA SER A 101 18.25 12.84 -30.70
C SER A 101 18.24 12.48 -32.18
N GLU A 102 17.44 11.48 -32.56
CA GLU A 102 17.29 11.08 -33.96
C GLU A 102 16.68 12.19 -34.82
N TRP A 103 15.72 12.96 -34.28
CA TRP A 103 15.11 14.10 -34.95
C TRP A 103 16.09 15.27 -35.13
N ASP A 104 16.94 15.51 -34.13
CA ASP A 104 17.95 16.57 -34.16
C ASP A 104 19.07 16.22 -35.14
N GLU A 105 19.53 14.97 -35.17
CA GLU A 105 20.69 14.52 -35.97
C GLU A 105 20.33 14.08 -37.40
N GLY A 106 19.12 13.57 -37.65
CA GLY A 106 18.76 12.94 -38.92
C GLY A 106 18.48 13.91 -40.06
N ASP A 107 19.18 13.79 -41.19
CA ASP A 107 19.07 14.72 -42.33
C ASP A 107 17.74 14.63 -43.13
N THR A 108 16.91 13.62 -42.85
CA THR A 108 15.63 13.42 -43.52
C THR A 108 14.55 14.32 -42.93
N GLY A 109 13.78 15.01 -43.77
CA GLY A 109 12.59 15.75 -43.31
C GLY A 109 12.87 17.10 -42.64
N ARG A 110 13.99 17.77 -42.99
CA ARG A 110 14.38 19.06 -42.41
C ARG A 110 13.36 20.19 -42.60
N SER A 111 12.58 20.16 -43.68
CA SER A 111 11.46 21.10 -43.86
C SER A 111 10.42 20.96 -42.73
N THR A 112 10.09 19.73 -42.34
CA THR A 112 9.17 19.44 -41.22
C THR A 112 9.82 19.77 -39.88
N PHE A 113 11.11 19.47 -39.69
CA PHE A 113 11.87 19.83 -38.49
C PHE A 113 11.83 21.34 -38.22
N ASN A 114 11.96 22.16 -39.25
CA ASN A 114 11.90 23.63 -39.13
C ASN A 114 10.55 24.13 -38.60
N ILE A 115 9.46 23.37 -38.80
CA ILE A 115 8.13 23.70 -38.30
C ILE A 115 7.91 23.08 -36.92
N PHE A 116 8.33 21.82 -36.73
CA PHE A 116 8.18 21.06 -35.49
C PHE A 116 9.53 20.51 -35.02
N PRO A 117 10.35 21.32 -34.33
CA PRO A 117 11.68 20.90 -33.90
C PRO A 117 11.64 19.94 -32.70
N LYS A 118 10.51 19.81 -32.01
CA LYS A 118 10.36 18.93 -30.84
C LYS A 118 9.41 17.79 -31.13
N VAL A 119 9.85 16.57 -30.78
CA VAL A 119 8.99 15.39 -30.80
C VAL A 119 8.03 15.46 -29.61
N SER A 120 6.74 15.21 -29.85
CA SER A 120 5.74 15.11 -28.80
C SER A 120 4.85 13.88 -29.01
N LEU A 121 4.27 13.37 -27.93
CA LEU A 121 3.32 12.25 -27.95
C LEU A 121 1.87 12.71 -27.79
N GLN A 122 1.62 14.02 -27.88
CA GLN A 122 0.27 14.55 -27.83
C GLN A 122 -0.37 14.32 -29.21
N SER A 123 -1.53 13.67 -29.22
CA SER A 123 -2.35 13.65 -30.43
C SER A 123 -2.78 15.08 -30.70
N VAL A 124 -2.49 15.56 -31.91
CA VAL A 124 -3.11 16.77 -32.47
C VAL A 124 -4.59 16.50 -32.72
#